data_AF-X1H9Y5-F1
#
_entry.id   AF-X1H9Y5-F1
#
_cell.length_a   1.000
_cell.length_b   1.000
_cell.length_c   1.000
_cell.angle_alpha   90.00
_cell.angle_beta   90.00
_cell.angle_gamma   90.00
#
_symmetry.space_group_name_H-M   'P 1'
#
loop_
_entity.id
_entity.type
_entity.pdbx_description
1 polymer ?
#
loop_
_entity_poly.entity_id
_entity_poly.type
_entity_poly.pdbx_seq_one_letter_code
_entity_poly.pdbx_strand_id
1 'polypeptide(L)'
;YTEGSTATDIDVSASNLVIIAPASEYLVRATVTIAYGCEVGFDELSLAHTSSSHGNIAVSEFDPSTCSVQLTGNASVYEYQATLRGKLTFTTTTTNPSSLSRTLQFMV
;
A
#
# COMPACT_ATOMS: atom_id res chain seq x y z
N TYR A 1 5.92 -10.69 -17.65
CA TYR A 1 5.13 -11.31 -16.57
C TYR A 1 4.03 -12.15 -17.22
N THR A 2 3.98 -13.46 -16.95
CA THR A 2 2.97 -14.42 -17.47
C THR A 2 2.02 -14.83 -16.36
N GLU A 3 0.74 -14.93 -16.68
CA GLU A 3 -0.41 -15.15 -15.81
C GLU A 3 -0.36 -16.51 -15.08
N GLY A 4 -0.81 -16.56 -13.81
CA GLY A 4 -0.84 -17.78 -12.98
C GLY A 4 0.25 -17.89 -11.90
N SER A 5 1.10 -16.87 -11.74
CA SER A 5 2.05 -16.81 -10.62
C SER A 5 1.39 -16.18 -9.40
N THR A 6 1.67 -16.73 -8.21
CA THR A 6 1.33 -16.13 -6.91
C THR A 6 1.66 -14.64 -6.94
N ALA A 7 0.78 -13.80 -6.36
CA ALA A 7 0.95 -12.35 -6.22
C ALA A 7 2.44 -12.03 -6.11
N THR A 8 2.99 -11.40 -7.15
CA THR A 8 4.35 -10.92 -7.04
C THR A 8 4.24 -9.86 -5.98
N ASP A 9 4.84 -10.14 -4.81
CA ASP A 9 5.14 -9.12 -3.82
C ASP A 9 5.53 -7.89 -4.63
N ILE A 10 4.76 -6.80 -4.53
CA ILE A 10 5.31 -5.53 -4.97
C ILE A 10 6.63 -5.47 -4.23
N ASP A 11 7.73 -5.39 -4.98
CA ASP A 11 9.04 -5.29 -4.37
C ASP A 11 9.14 -3.89 -3.73
N VAL A 12 8.48 -3.74 -2.58
CA VAL A 12 8.60 -2.60 -1.68
C VAL A 12 9.96 -2.64 -0.96
N SER A 13 10.79 -3.65 -1.24
CA SER A 13 12.18 -3.77 -0.80
C SER A 13 13.12 -2.94 -1.69
N ALA A 14 12.87 -2.81 -3.00
CA ALA A 14 13.77 -2.10 -3.92
C ALA A 14 13.47 -0.61 -4.12
N SER A 15 12.24 -0.14 -3.88
CA SER A 15 11.95 1.30 -3.86
C SER A 15 11.97 1.77 -2.41
N ASN A 16 13.12 2.30 -1.99
CA ASN A 16 13.39 3.22 -0.90
C ASN A 16 12.18 4.00 -0.36
N LEU A 17 11.22 3.28 0.25
CA LEU A 17 10.03 3.81 0.87
C LEU A 17 10.44 4.49 2.18
N VAL A 18 10.86 5.74 2.06
CA VAL A 18 11.16 6.61 3.17
C VAL A 18 9.92 7.45 3.41
N ILE A 19 9.23 7.18 4.52
CA ILE A 19 8.19 8.08 4.99
C ILE A 19 8.93 9.24 5.66
N ILE A 20 9.01 10.38 4.98
CA ILE A 20 9.54 11.62 5.56
C ILE A 20 8.37 12.30 6.27
N ALA A 21 8.14 11.93 7.53
CA ALA A 21 7.21 12.64 8.40
C ALA A 21 7.94 13.82 9.08
N PRO A 22 7.28 14.94 9.39
CA PRO A 22 7.80 15.85 10.42
C PRO A 22 8.02 15.01 11.69
N ALA A 23 9.05 15.30 12.49
CA ALA A 23 9.54 14.44 13.57
C ALA A 23 8.56 14.25 14.76
N SER A 24 7.36 13.74 14.49
CA SER A 24 6.47 13.12 15.45
C SER A 24 6.83 11.64 15.50
N GLU A 25 7.16 11.14 16.68
CA GLU A 25 7.50 9.73 16.90
C GLU A 25 6.35 8.78 16.53
N TYR A 26 5.16 9.33 16.22
CA TYR A 26 3.94 8.64 15.87
C TYR A 26 3.20 9.32 14.70
N LEU A 27 2.58 8.51 13.86
CA LEU A 27 1.64 8.87 12.81
C LEU A 27 0.24 8.46 13.27
N VAL A 28 -0.77 9.24 12.88
CA VAL A 28 -2.18 8.94 13.17
C VAL A 28 -2.92 8.51 11.92
N ARG A 29 -2.48 8.99 10.76
CA ARG A 29 -3.07 8.71 9.45
C ARG A 29 -1.99 8.65 8.39
N ALA A 30 -2.26 7.89 7.33
CA ALA A 30 -1.51 7.93 6.08
C ALA A 30 -2.45 7.55 4.92
N THR A 31 -2.08 7.91 3.70
CA THR A 31 -2.74 7.50 2.47
C THR A 31 -1.73 6.80 1.59
N VAL A 32 -2.11 5.64 1.05
CA VAL A 32 -1.35 4.91 0.04
C VAL A 32 -2.11 5.00 -1.26
N THR A 33 -1.46 5.42 -2.33
CA THR A 33 -2.07 5.62 -3.65
C THR A 33 -1.22 4.96 -4.73
N ILE A 34 -1.85 4.29 -5.69
CA ILE A 34 -1.19 3.94 -6.95
C ILE A 34 -1.14 5.22 -7.81
N ALA A 35 -0.09 6.01 -7.64
CA ALA A 35 0.05 7.32 -8.27
C ALA A 35 0.30 7.24 -9.78
N TYR A 36 0.84 6.11 -10.28
CA TYR A 36 1.03 5.89 -11.71
C TYR A 36 0.68 4.45 -12.09
N GLY A 37 0.06 4.29 -13.27
CA GLY A 37 -0.24 2.99 -13.84
C GLY A 37 -1.43 2.27 -13.20
N CYS A 38 -2.25 2.95 -12.39
CA CYS A 38 -3.48 2.38 -11.85
C CYS A 38 -4.50 2.13 -12.95
N GLU A 39 -5.01 0.91 -13.03
CA GLU A 39 -6.18 0.56 -13.85
C GLU A 39 -7.45 0.64 -13.00
N VAL A 40 -8.15 1.78 -13.08
CA VAL A 40 -9.39 2.03 -12.34
C VAL A 40 -10.41 0.91 -12.57
N GLY A 41 -10.90 0.33 -11.47
CA GLY A 41 -11.89 -0.75 -11.49
C GLY A 41 -11.32 -2.15 -11.74
N PHE A 42 -10.02 -2.27 -11.98
CA PHE A 42 -9.34 -3.56 -12.16
C PHE A 42 -8.26 -3.80 -11.13
N ASP A 43 -7.47 -2.77 -10.83
CA ASP A 43 -6.45 -2.80 -9.79
C ASP A 43 -7.09 -2.65 -8.40
N GLU A 44 -6.49 -3.30 -7.41
CA GLU A 44 -6.90 -3.27 -6.02
C GLU A 44 -5.66 -3.31 -5.11
N LEU A 45 -5.69 -2.53 -4.03
CA LEU A 45 -4.72 -2.62 -2.94
C LEU A 45 -5.43 -3.11 -1.68
N SER A 46 -4.88 -4.14 -1.07
CA SER A 46 -5.35 -4.61 0.23
C SER A 46 -4.21 -4.60 1.23
N LEU A 47 -4.51 -4.18 2.45
CA LEU A 47 -3.59 -4.21 3.58
C LEU A 47 -4.30 -4.94 4.71
N ALA A 48 -3.71 -6.04 5.16
CA ALA A 48 -4.26 -6.77 6.29
C ALA A 48 -4.20 -5.91 7.56
N HIS A 49 -5.29 -5.90 8.35
CA HIS A 49 -5.30 -5.26 9.66
C HIS A 49 -4.13 -5.75 10.51
N THR A 50 -3.48 -4.81 11.20
CA THR A 50 -2.31 -5.13 12.02
C THR A 50 -2.68 -5.35 13.48
N SER A 51 -1.90 -6.19 14.15
CA SER A 51 -2.04 -6.44 15.59
C SER A 51 -1.47 -5.29 16.42
N SER A 52 -1.66 -5.35 17.74
CA SER A 52 -1.05 -4.42 18.70
C SER A 52 0.48 -4.38 18.63
N SER A 53 1.15 -5.43 18.14
CA SER A 53 2.61 -5.47 17.91
C SER A 53 3.06 -4.73 16.65
N HIS A 54 2.13 -4.16 15.89
CA HIS A 54 2.34 -3.48 14.60
C HIS A 54 1.52 -2.18 14.53
N GLY A 55 1.34 -1.51 15.67
CA GLY A 55 0.68 -0.20 15.72
C GLY A 55 -0.85 -0.19 15.62
N ASN A 56 -1.52 -1.35 15.52
CA ASN A 56 -2.98 -1.45 15.37
C ASN A 56 -3.54 -0.50 14.28
N ILE A 57 -2.91 -0.54 13.11
CA ILE A 57 -3.23 0.30 11.97
C ILE A 57 -4.46 -0.29 11.28
N ALA A 58 -5.55 0.46 11.32
CA ALA A 58 -6.75 0.19 10.54
C ALA A 58 -6.56 0.68 9.11
N VAL A 59 -7.17 -0.05 8.17
CA VAL A 59 -7.02 0.13 6.72
C VAL A 59 -8.43 0.28 6.17
N SER A 60 -8.67 1.30 5.35
CA SER A 60 -9.92 1.43 4.62
C SER A 60 -9.97 0.42 3.47
N GLU A 61 -11.18 0.16 2.96
CA GLU A 61 -11.32 -0.48 1.65
C GLU A 61 -10.63 0.38 0.58
N PHE A 62 -10.16 -0.28 -0.48
CA PHE A 62 -9.57 0.39 -1.63
C PHE A 62 -10.64 1.20 -2.35
N ASP A 63 -10.37 2.47 -2.58
CA ASP A 63 -11.17 3.31 -3.44
C ASP A 63 -10.62 3.20 -4.87
N PRO A 64 -11.32 2.50 -5.80
CA PRO A 64 -10.86 2.36 -7.17
C PRO A 64 -10.92 3.67 -7.96
N SER A 65 -11.70 4.66 -7.53
CA SER A 65 -11.81 5.95 -8.21
C SER A 65 -10.59 6.84 -7.97
N THR A 66 -9.97 6.73 -6.80
CA THR A 66 -8.75 7.46 -6.42
C THR A 66 -7.51 6.56 -6.35
N CYS A 67 -7.67 5.27 -6.61
CA CYS A 67 -6.64 4.24 -6.52
C CYS A 67 -5.89 4.24 -5.19
N SER A 68 -6.62 4.40 -4.09
CA SER A 68 -6.01 4.63 -2.78
C SER A 68 -6.65 3.86 -1.64
N VAL A 69 -5.86 3.57 -0.61
CA VAL A 69 -6.32 3.16 0.72
C VAL A 69 -5.89 4.19 1.76
N GLN A 70 -6.73 4.37 2.78
CA GLN A 70 -6.41 5.17 3.95
C GLN A 70 -5.97 4.26 5.10
N LEU A 71 -4.94 4.69 5.80
CA LEU A 71 -4.45 4.07 7.03
C LEU A 71 -4.75 4.98 8.19
N THR A 72 -5.24 4.42 9.28
CA THR A 72 -5.55 5.15 10.51
C THR A 72 -5.14 4.34 11.73
N GLY A 73 -4.36 4.93 12.62
CA GLY A 73 -3.88 4.27 13.84
C GLY A 73 -2.72 5.05 14.41
N ASN A 74 -2.63 5.12 15.74
CA ASN A 74 -1.51 5.79 16.41
C ASN A 74 -0.33 4.81 16.52
N ALA A 75 0.62 4.93 15.60
CA ALA A 75 1.77 4.04 15.52
C ALA A 75 3.01 4.79 15.06
N SER A 76 4.19 4.28 15.40
CA SER A 76 5.45 4.89 14.98
C SER A 76 5.65 4.84 13.46
N VAL A 77 6.47 5.75 12.94
CA VAL A 77 6.85 5.75 11.51
C VAL A 77 7.43 4.39 11.10
N TYR A 78 8.20 3.75 11.98
CA TYR A 78 8.76 2.42 11.76
C TYR A 78 7.68 1.34 11.64
N GLU A 79 6.66 1.35 12.50
CA GLU A 79 5.53 0.41 12.43
C GLU A 79 4.70 0.58 11.16
N TYR A 80 4.47 1.83 10.72
CA TYR A 80 3.85 2.10 9.43
C TYR A 80 4.68 1.53 8.27
N GLN A 81 5.99 1.77 8.25
CA GLN A 81 6.88 1.22 7.22
C GLN A 81 6.92 -0.31 7.21
N ALA A 82 7.03 -0.93 8.38
CA ALA A 82 7.07 -2.39 8.51
C ALA A 82 5.74 -3.02 8.06
N THR A 83 4.61 -2.42 8.45
CA THR A 83 3.27 -2.83 8.03
C THR A 83 3.13 -2.79 6.50
N LEU A 84 3.51 -1.67 5.89
CA LEU A 84 3.41 -1.47 4.46
C LEU A 84 4.28 -2.46 3.68
N ARG A 85 5.50 -2.74 4.15
CA ARG A 85 6.39 -3.71 3.49
C ARG A 85 5.95 -5.17 3.66
N GLY A 86 5.31 -5.51 4.77
CA GLY A 86 5.02 -6.91 5.12
C GLY A 86 3.58 -7.36 4.86
N LYS A 87 2.65 -6.42 4.61
CA LYS A 87 1.20 -6.71 4.56
C LYS A 87 0.45 -6.06 3.40
N LEU A 88 1.14 -5.28 2.56
CA LEU A 88 0.52 -4.70 1.36
C LEU A 88 0.49 -5.72 0.23
N THR A 89 -0.72 -6.03 -0.22
CA THR A 89 -0.97 -6.90 -1.36
C THR A 89 -1.59 -6.08 -2.48
N PHE A 90 -1.08 -6.29 -3.69
CA PHE A 90 -1.68 -5.75 -4.91
C PHE A 90 -2.30 -6.89 -5.71
N THR A 91 -3.50 -6.63 -6.21
CA THR A 91 -4.23 -7.55 -7.08
C THR A 91 -4.77 -6.78 -8.28
N THR A 92 -4.89 -7.48 -9.41
CA THR A 92 -5.56 -6.95 -10.59
C THR A 92 -6.49 -8.02 -11.16
N THR A 93 -7.71 -7.62 -11.54
CA THR A 93 -8.77 -8.54 -12.01
C THR A 93 -8.97 -8.51 -13.52
N THR A 94 -8.18 -7.70 -14.25
CA THR A 94 -8.25 -7.64 -15.72
C THR A 94 -7.65 -8.89 -16.37
N THR A 95 -8.33 -9.41 -17.39
CA THR A 95 -7.81 -10.50 -18.24
C THR A 95 -6.80 -10.00 -19.29
N ASN A 96 -6.56 -8.69 -19.35
CA ASN A 96 -5.57 -8.07 -20.22
C ASN A 96 -4.76 -7.04 -19.41
N PRO A 97 -3.83 -7.50 -18.54
CA PRO A 97 -3.10 -6.61 -17.65
C PRO A 97 -2.21 -5.64 -18.44
N SER A 98 -2.25 -4.37 -18.04
CA SER A 98 -1.33 -3.36 -18.57
C SER A 98 0.12 -3.75 -18.33
N SER A 99 0.97 -3.48 -19.32
CA SER A 99 2.43 -3.58 -19.20
C SER A 99 3.05 -2.41 -18.43
N LEU A 100 2.25 -1.40 -18.05
CA LEU A 100 2.71 -0.29 -17.23
C LEU A 100 3.09 -0.78 -15.83
N SER A 101 4.25 -0.33 -15.36
CA SER A 101 4.62 -0.46 -13.95
C SER A 101 3.70 0.40 -13.09
N ARG A 102 3.27 -0.16 -11.95
CA ARG A 102 2.51 0.59 -10.94
C ARG A 102 3.49 1.26 -9.99
N THR A 103 3.28 2.53 -9.71
CA THR A 103 4.09 3.28 -8.74
C THR A 103 3.23 3.68 -7.56
N LEU A 104 3.64 3.27 -6.36
CA LEU A 104 2.97 3.63 -5.13
C LEU A 104 3.52 4.95 -4.57
N GLN A 105 2.60 5.79 -4.09
CA GLN A 105 2.88 7.01 -3.35
C GLN A 105 2.28 6.88 -1.94
N PHE A 106 3.02 7.38 -0.97
CA PHE A 106 2.66 7.35 0.44
C PHE A 106 2.71 8.76 0.99
N MET A 107 1.62 9.19 1.62
CA MET A 107 1.45 10.53 2.16
C MET A 107 0.92 10.44 3.59
N VAL A 108 1.50 11.21 4.52
CA VAL A 108 1.12 11.26 5.94
C VAL A 108 0.49 12.59 6.30
#